data_AF-A0A3C0X3K2-F1
#
_entry.id   AF-A0A3C0X3K2-F1
#
_cell.length_a   1.000
_cell.length_b   1.000
_cell.length_c   1.000
_cell.angle_alpha   90.00
_cell.angle_beta   90.00
_cell.angle_gamma   90.00
#
_symmetry.space_group_name_H-M   'P 1'
#
loop_
_entity.id
_entity.type
_entity.pdbx_description
1 polymer ?
#
loop_
_entity_poly.entity_id
_entity_poly.type
_entity_poly.pdbx_seq_one_letter_code
_entity_poly.pdbx_strand_id
1 'polypeptide(L)'
;MELRTLLYGYNKHQFRFLINETESAVVRGIFDEYISGGTLQKIADRLTAENTVYYKDKTVWNKHMVRRILENPHYTGDDEYTAIVDKAVFERANEIRLKKCGTRETDS
;
A
#
# COMPACT_ATOMS: atom_id res chain seq x y z
N MET A 1 -11.30 -16.00 -18.57
CA MET A 1 -11.22 -14.94 -17.53
C MET A 1 -10.01 -15.23 -16.66
N GLU A 2 -8.87 -14.60 -16.92
CA GLU A 2 -7.68 -14.73 -16.08
C GLU A 2 -7.78 -13.77 -14.90
N LEU A 3 -8.02 -14.33 -13.71
CA LEU A 3 -7.91 -13.63 -12.44
C LEU A 3 -6.43 -13.31 -12.21
N ARG A 4 -6.02 -12.08 -12.56
CA ARG A 4 -4.65 -11.59 -12.34
C ARG A 4 -4.43 -11.32 -10.85
N THR A 5 -3.93 -12.32 -10.13
CA THR A 5 -3.52 -12.27 -8.71
C THR A 5 -2.02 -12.01 -8.53
N LEU A 6 -1.42 -11.12 -9.32
CA LEU A 6 -0.06 -10.66 -9.05
C LEU A 6 -0.12 -9.45 -8.12
N LEU A 7 0.22 -9.67 -6.85
CA LEU A 7 0.38 -8.60 -5.87
C LEU A 7 1.52 -7.68 -6.31
N TYR A 8 1.31 -6.39 -6.06
CA TYR A 8 2.26 -5.34 -6.36
C TYR A 8 3.44 -5.39 -5.37
N GLY A 9 4.69 -5.24 -5.84
CA GLY A 9 5.89 -5.36 -4.98
C GLY A 9 6.53 -6.75 -4.90
N TYR A 10 6.05 -7.73 -5.68
CA TYR A 10 6.54 -9.10 -5.61
C TYR A 10 6.90 -9.66 -7.00
N ASN A 11 8.19 -9.92 -7.21
CA ASN A 11 8.66 -10.67 -8.38
C ASN A 11 8.53 -12.17 -8.12
N LYS A 12 7.84 -12.90 -9.02
CA LYS A 12 7.69 -14.35 -8.92
C LYS A 12 9.02 -15.01 -9.33
N HIS A 13 9.90 -15.28 -8.37
CA HIS A 13 11.14 -16.01 -8.62
C HIS A 13 11.01 -17.44 -8.10
N GLN A 14 10.73 -18.36 -9.03
CA GLN A 14 10.65 -19.83 -8.94
C GLN A 14 9.87 -20.48 -7.76
N PHE A 15 9.92 -19.96 -6.53
CA PHE A 15 9.16 -20.44 -5.36
C PHE A 15 9.04 -19.43 -4.20
N ARG A 16 9.59 -18.20 -4.33
CA ARG A 16 9.51 -17.15 -3.28
C ARG A 16 9.28 -15.77 -3.89
N PHE A 17 8.52 -14.94 -3.19
CA PHE A 17 8.28 -13.57 -3.57
C PHE A 17 9.32 -12.65 -2.91
N LEU A 18 10.32 -12.24 -3.68
CA LEU A 18 11.40 -11.37 -3.20
C LEU A 18 10.90 -9.92 -3.10
N ILE A 19 11.15 -9.27 -1.95
CA ILE A 19 10.91 -7.82 -1.82
C ILE A 19 11.89 -7.07 -2.69
N ASN A 20 11.38 -6.10 -3.42
CA ASN A 20 12.19 -5.11 -4.10
C ASN A 20 12.32 -3.88 -3.18
N GLU A 21 13.53 -3.52 -2.76
CA GLU A 21 13.74 -2.44 -1.79
C GLU A 21 13.12 -1.11 -2.27
N THR A 22 13.21 -0.84 -3.58
CA THR A 22 12.59 0.32 -4.22
C THR A 22 11.07 0.34 -4.07
N GLU A 23 10.39 -0.77 -4.34
CA GLU A 23 8.92 -0.87 -4.20
C GLU A 23 8.51 -0.89 -2.72
N SER A 24 9.34 -1.47 -1.85
CA SER A 24 9.10 -1.54 -0.41
C SER A 24 9.18 -0.18 0.28
N ALA A 25 10.10 0.69 -0.16
CA ALA A 25 10.25 2.04 0.35
C ALA A 25 9.00 2.88 0.09
N VAL A 26 8.41 2.73 -1.10
CA VAL A 26 7.13 3.35 -1.47
C VAL A 26 6.02 2.89 -0.55
N VAL A 27 5.86 1.58 -0.36
CA VAL A 27 4.82 1.03 0.52
C VAL A 27 5.00 1.55 1.95
N ARG A 28 6.22 1.58 2.48
CA ARG A 28 6.51 2.17 3.79
C ARG A 28 6.13 3.65 3.85
N GLY A 29 6.45 4.43 2.82
CA GLY A 29 6.06 5.84 2.72
C GLY A 29 4.55 6.06 2.69
N ILE A 30 3.80 5.17 2.01
CA ILE A 30 2.32 5.18 2.02
C ILE A 30 1.79 5.01 3.44
N PHE A 31 2.29 4.00 4.15
CA PHE A 31 1.88 3.74 5.52
C PHE A 31 2.28 4.90 6.43
N ASP A 32 3.50 5.44 6.30
CA ASP A 32 3.98 6.59 7.08
C ASP A 32 3.13 7.86 6.89
N GLU A 33 2.76 8.17 5.65
CA GLU A 33 1.91 9.31 5.37
C GLU A 33 0.47 9.09 5.83
N TYR A 34 -0.02 7.86 5.72
CA TYR A 34 -1.33 7.50 6.26
C TYR A 34 -1.35 7.60 7.78
N ILE A 35 -0.29 7.13 8.47
CA ILE A 35 -0.21 7.26 9.93
C ILE A 35 -0.05 8.71 10.39
N SER A 36 0.51 9.56 9.54
CA SER A 36 0.62 11.00 9.77
C SER A 36 -0.72 11.75 9.56
N GLY A 37 -1.80 11.04 9.18
CA GLY A 37 -3.13 11.61 8.97
C GLY A 37 -3.46 11.93 7.51
N GLY A 38 -2.58 11.57 6.58
CA GLY A 38 -2.78 11.72 5.14
C GLY A 38 -4.07 11.06 4.65
N THR A 39 -4.70 11.65 3.64
CA THR A 39 -5.83 11.02 2.95
C THR A 39 -5.31 10.11 1.84
N LEU A 40 -6.06 9.04 1.53
CA LEU A 40 -5.76 8.10 0.46
C LEU A 40 -5.51 8.80 -0.89
N GLN A 41 -6.27 9.88 -1.13
CA GLN A 41 -6.14 10.68 -2.35
C GLN A 41 -4.87 11.51 -2.37
N LYS A 42 -4.50 12.15 -1.24
CA LYS A 42 -3.26 12.92 -1.14
C LYS A 42 -2.03 12.04 -1.31
N ILE A 43 -2.05 10.84 -0.73
CA ILE A 43 -0.99 9.84 -0.91
C ILE A 43 -0.90 9.43 -2.40
N ALA A 44 -2.02 9.14 -3.04
CA ALA A 44 -2.03 8.78 -4.47
C ALA A 44 -1.50 9.90 -5.37
N ASP A 45 -1.89 11.15 -5.10
CA ASP A 45 -1.43 12.32 -5.84
C ASP A 45 0.09 12.51 -5.70
N ARG A 46 0.61 12.43 -4.47
CA ARG A 46 2.04 12.49 -4.20
C ARG A 46 2.81 11.39 -4.93
N LEU A 47 2.36 10.14 -4.85
CA LEU A 47 3.03 9.02 -5.52
C LEU A 47 3.04 9.17 -7.04
N THR A 48 1.96 9.73 -7.59
CA THR A 48 1.86 10.05 -9.02
C THR A 48 2.83 11.19 -9.37
N ALA A 49 2.95 12.21 -8.53
CA ALA A 49 3.90 13.32 -8.71
C ALA A 49 5.36 12.84 -8.61
N GLU A 50 5.66 11.93 -7.69
CA GLU A 50 6.97 11.27 -7.56
C GLU A 50 7.24 10.26 -8.70
N ASN A 51 6.31 10.11 -9.66
CA ASN A 51 6.38 9.16 -10.78
C ASN A 51 6.74 7.75 -10.32
N THR A 52 6.18 7.36 -9.18
CA THR A 52 6.44 6.06 -8.61
C THR A 52 5.84 5.00 -9.52
N VAL A 53 6.69 4.20 -10.16
CA VAL A 53 6.23 3.12 -11.04
C VAL A 53 5.49 2.12 -10.18
N TYR A 54 4.16 2.01 -10.36
CA TYR A 54 3.34 0.89 -9.91
C TYR A 54 3.75 -0.32 -10.78
N TYR A 55 2.97 -0.76 -11.76
CA TYR A 55 3.26 -1.99 -12.50
C TYR A 55 3.66 -1.75 -13.96
N LYS A 56 4.81 -2.30 -14.42
CA LYS A 56 5.29 -2.23 -15.82
C LYS A 56 5.06 -0.85 -16.46
N ASP A 57 5.72 0.19 -15.95
CA ASP A 57 5.62 1.60 -16.40
C ASP A 57 4.35 2.37 -16.03
N LYS A 58 3.41 1.81 -15.27
CA LYS A 58 2.28 2.61 -14.76
C LYS A 58 2.69 3.46 -13.57
N THR A 59 2.91 4.75 -13.76
CA THR A 59 3.20 5.71 -12.67
C THR A 59 1.96 6.36 -12.07
N VAL A 60 0.76 5.98 -12.53
CA VAL A 60 -0.51 6.58 -12.09
C VAL A 60 -1.05 5.84 -10.86
N TRP A 61 -1.13 6.55 -9.74
CA TRP A 61 -1.70 6.04 -8.49
C TRP A 61 -3.13 6.53 -8.27
N ASN A 62 -3.98 5.66 -7.76
CA ASN A 62 -5.36 5.98 -7.41
C ASN A 62 -5.64 5.67 -5.93
N LYS A 63 -6.59 6.38 -5.33
CA LYS A 63 -7.01 6.15 -3.92
C LYS A 63 -7.41 4.69 -3.65
N HIS A 64 -7.97 4.01 -4.65
CA HIS A 64 -8.33 2.59 -4.57
C HIS A 64 -7.11 1.67 -4.47
N MET A 65 -6.00 2.01 -5.13
CA MET A 65 -4.74 1.25 -5.06
C MET A 65 -4.09 1.40 -3.69
N VAL A 66 -3.98 2.65 -3.21
CA VAL A 66 -3.45 2.96 -1.87
C VAL A 66 -4.29 2.27 -0.79
N ARG A 67 -5.61 2.33 -0.92
CA ARG A 67 -6.55 1.64 -0.01
C ARG A 67 -6.30 0.14 0.01
N ARG A 68 -6.14 -0.49 -1.16
CA ARG A 68 -5.87 -1.91 -1.28
C ARG A 68 -4.54 -2.30 -0.63
N ILE A 69 -3.53 -1.45 -0.68
CA ILE A 69 -2.25 -1.68 0.01
C ILE A 69 -2.41 -1.66 1.52
N LEU A 70 -3.11 -0.65 2.04
CA LEU A 70 -3.40 -0.52 3.48
C LEU A 70 -4.30 -1.64 4.01
N GLU A 71 -5.21 -2.18 3.18
CA GLU A 71 -6.13 -3.26 3.55
C GLU A 71 -5.53 -4.66 3.41
N ASN A 72 -4.34 -4.81 2.83
CA ASN A 72 -3.79 -6.13 2.51
C ASN A 72 -2.76 -6.57 3.56
N PRO A 73 -3.09 -7.54 4.43
CA PRO A 73 -2.20 -7.98 5.51
C PRO A 73 -0.95 -8.69 5.00
N HIS A 74 -0.94 -9.14 3.74
CA HIS A 74 0.23 -9.76 3.08
C HIS A 74 1.46 -8.85 3.01
N TYR A 75 1.32 -7.55 3.23
CA TYR A 75 2.48 -6.64 3.37
C TYR A 75 3.17 -6.75 4.73
N THR A 76 2.53 -7.36 5.74
CA THR A 76 3.11 -7.63 7.06
C THR A 76 3.98 -8.89 7.12
N GLY A 77 4.05 -9.62 6.00
CA GLY A 77 4.82 -10.84 5.83
C GLY A 77 3.97 -12.09 6.14
N ASP A 78 4.02 -13.04 5.23
CA ASP A 78 3.42 -14.38 5.33
C ASP A 78 4.48 -15.44 4.97
N ASP A 79 4.16 -16.72 5.13
CA ASP A 79 5.08 -17.84 4.85
C ASP A 79 5.70 -17.79 3.43
N GLU A 80 4.97 -17.21 2.47
CA GLU A 80 5.39 -17.04 1.06
C GLU A 80 5.89 -15.62 0.71
N TYR A 81 5.58 -14.61 1.54
CA TYR A 81 5.78 -13.19 1.26
C TYR A 81 6.63 -12.53 2.35
N THR A 82 7.75 -11.89 1.99
CA THR A 82 8.57 -11.24 3.02
C THR A 82 7.87 -9.98 3.56
N ALA A 83 8.00 -9.70 4.86
CA ALA A 83 7.41 -8.53 5.49
C ALA A 83 8.00 -7.22 4.94
N ILE A 84 7.16 -6.38 4.33
CA ILE A 84 7.52 -5.03 3.87
C ILE A 84 7.28 -4.01 4.98
N VAL A 85 6.14 -4.17 5.67
CA VAL A 85 5.64 -3.27 6.71
C VAL A 85 5.57 -4.04 8.02
N ASP A 86 5.95 -3.38 9.12
CA ASP A 86 5.88 -4.00 10.43
C ASP A 86 4.42 -4.09 10.92
N LYS A 87 4.09 -5.12 11.72
CA LYS A 87 2.75 -5.24 12.31
C LYS A 87 2.36 -3.99 13.10
N ALA A 88 3.32 -3.38 13.79
CA ALA A 88 3.09 -2.15 14.54
C ALA A 88 2.58 -1.00 13.66
N VAL A 89 3.07 -0.89 12.42
CA VAL A 89 2.66 0.15 11.47
C VAL A 89 1.24 -0.15 10.93
N PHE A 90 0.94 -1.42 10.68
CA PHE A 90 -0.41 -1.85 10.30
C PHE A 90 -1.43 -1.57 11.40
N GLU A 91 -1.10 -1.87 12.65
CA GLU A 91 -1.94 -1.55 13.81
C GLU A 91 -2.22 -0.05 13.92
N ARG A 92 -1.19 0.81 13.78
CA ARG A 92 -1.38 2.27 13.78
C ARG A 92 -2.29 2.75 12.65
N ALA A 93 -2.13 2.21 11.45
CA ALA A 93 -3.02 2.53 10.33
C ALA A 93 -4.47 2.14 10.66
N ASN A 94 -4.68 0.99 11.30
CA ASN A 94 -6.01 0.56 11.74
C ASN A 94 -6.59 1.47 12.84
N GLU A 95 -5.78 1.94 13.80
CA GLU A 95 -6.20 2.91 14.81
C GLU A 95 -6.66 4.23 14.18
N ILE A 96 -5.94 4.73 13.18
CA ILE A 96 -6.28 5.97 12.50
C ILE A 96 -7.55 5.79 11.67
N ARG A 97 -7.71 4.62 11.05
CA ARG A 97 -8.95 4.27 10.37
C ARG A 97 -10.13 4.22 11.34
N LEU A 98 -9.96 3.68 12.55
CA LEU A 98 -10.99 3.69 13.60
C LEU A 98 -11.33 5.11 14.04
N LYS A 99 -10.32 5.97 14.25
CA LYS A 99 -10.52 7.40 14.57
C LYS A 99 -11.26 8.13 13.45
N LYS A 100 -10.90 7.88 12.19
CA LYS A 100 -11.49 8.53 11.00
C LYS A 100 -12.89 8.00 10.65
N CYS A 101 -13.22 6.76 11.05
CA CYS A 101 -14.57 6.18 10.92
C CYS A 101 -15.63 6.87 11.82
N GLY A 102 -15.19 7.65 12.82
CA GLY A 102 -16.09 8.46 13.66
C GLY A 102 -16.60 9.74 12.99
N THR A 103 -15.96 10.19 11.90
CA THR A 103 -16.32 11.45 11.22
C THR A 103 -16.76 11.13 9.80
N ARG A 104 -18.06 10.87 9.63
CA ARG A 104 -18.72 10.97 8.32
C ARG A 104 -18.74 12.43 7.91
N GLU A 105 -17.66 12.89 7.28
CA GLU A 105 -17.75 14.07 6.41
C GLU A 105 -18.02 13.53 5.01
N THR A 106 -19.28 13.67 4.64
CA THR A 106 -19.83 13.48 3.30
C THR A 106 -19.00 14.29 2.31
N ASP A 107 -18.33 13.63 1.38
CA ASP A 107 -17.83 14.29 0.17
C ASP A 107 -18.84 14.01 -0.94
N SER A 108 -19.87 14.88 -1.03
CA SER A 108 -20.63 15.33 -2.21
C SER A 108 -21.98 15.92 -1.80
#